data_AF-A0A1R3JRB6-F1
#
_entry.id   AF-A0A1R3JRB6-F1
#
_cell.length_a   1.000
_cell.length_b   1.000
_cell.length_c   1.000
_cell.angle_alpha   90.00
_cell.angle_beta   90.00
_cell.angle_gamma   90.00
#
_symmetry.space_group_name_H-M   'P 1'
#
loop_
_entity.id
_entity.type
_entity.pdbx_description
1 polymer ?
#
loop_
_entity_poly.entity_id
_entity_poly.type
_entity_poly.pdbx_seq_one_letter_code
_entity_poly.pdbx_strand_id
1 'polypeptide(L)'
;MDVVDLSMISEEEMGELSIKGRPQISAASMVEEFIVPVMKIGLLCSATSPSERMIMSLVVNKLIDIKQSFLKLRSDNKRRIRRH
;
A
#
# COMPACT_ATOMS: atom_id res chain seq x y z
N MET A 1 13.07 16.96 4.33
CA MET A 1 12.18 15.81 4.16
C MET A 1 13.00 14.60 4.53
N ASP A 2 12.71 14.01 5.68
CA ASP A 2 13.38 12.79 6.10
C ASP A 2 12.95 11.67 5.16
N VAL A 3 13.94 10.93 4.66
CA VAL A 3 13.68 9.77 3.80
C VAL A 3 12.94 8.76 4.68
N VAL A 4 11.72 8.38 4.28
CA VAL A 4 10.97 7.32 4.94
C VAL A 4 11.81 6.05 4.83
N ASP A 5 12.35 5.58 5.94
CA ASP A 5 13.03 4.29 5.98
C ASP A 5 11.95 3.19 5.85
N LEU A 6 12.00 2.47 4.73
CA LEU A 6 11.06 1.38 4.42
C LEU A 6 11.14 0.24 5.45
N SER A 7 12.24 0.13 6.22
CA SER A 7 12.37 -0.83 7.32
C SER A 7 11.29 -0.63 8.39
N MET A 8 10.90 0.62 8.66
CA MET A 8 9.91 1.00 9.68
C MET A 8 8.47 0.61 9.31
N ILE A 9 8.20 0.30 8.03
CA ILE A 9 6.88 -0.16 7.56
C ILE A 9 6.73 -1.68 7.76
N SER A 10 7.83 -2.40 7.96
CA SER A 10 7.82 -3.87 8.07
C SER A 10 7.56 -4.40 9.48
N GLU A 11 7.60 -3.57 10.51
CA GLU A 11 7.72 -4.07 11.89
C GLU A 11 6.43 -4.08 12.72
N GLU A 12 5.32 -3.46 12.29
CA GLU A 12 4.13 -3.42 13.14
C GLU A 12 2.86 -3.99 12.48
N GLU A 13 2.49 -5.16 13.00
CA GLU A 13 1.22 -5.87 12.94
C GLU A 13 0.90 -6.74 11.69
N MET A 14 1.78 -7.69 11.40
CA MET A 14 1.35 -8.94 10.76
C MET A 14 2.00 -10.12 11.47
N GLY A 15 1.19 -10.77 12.31
CA GLY A 15 1.59 -11.92 13.12
C GLY A 15 2.39 -12.96 12.34
N GLU A 16 3.39 -13.48 13.04
CA GLU A 16 4.28 -14.58 12.68
C GLU A 16 3.63 -15.66 11.80
N LEU A 17 4.30 -16.01 10.70
CA LEU A 17 4.75 -17.39 10.50
C LEU A 17 5.82 -17.43 9.41
N SER A 18 7.07 -17.55 9.83
CA SER A 18 8.20 -17.88 8.95
C SER A 18 7.99 -19.28 8.36
N ILE A 19 7.46 -19.36 7.13
CA ILE A 19 7.52 -20.56 6.29
C ILE A 19 8.23 -20.19 5.01
N LYS A 20 9.43 -20.74 4.84
CA LYS A 20 10.29 -20.70 3.66
C LYS A 20 9.49 -21.24 2.45
N GLY A 21 9.16 -20.40 1.46
CA GLY A 21 8.71 -20.87 0.14
C GLY A 21 7.31 -20.50 -0.38
N ARG A 22 6.59 -19.50 0.16
CA ARG A 22 5.43 -18.93 -0.57
C ARG A 22 5.92 -17.88 -1.59
N PRO A 23 5.17 -17.56 -2.66
CA PRO A 23 5.41 -16.31 -3.39
C PRO A 23 4.99 -15.16 -2.45
N GLN A 24 5.87 -14.83 -1.53
CA GLN A 24 5.67 -13.78 -0.54
C GLN A 24 5.68 -12.47 -1.32
N ILE A 25 4.61 -11.68 -1.27
CA ILE A 25 4.71 -10.29 -1.70
C ILE A 25 5.79 -9.67 -0.80
N SER A 26 6.90 -9.26 -1.41
CA SER A 26 7.99 -8.66 -0.65
C SER A 26 7.54 -7.32 -0.07
N ALA A 27 8.18 -6.88 1.02
CA ALA A 27 7.94 -5.54 1.54
C ALA A 27 8.14 -4.46 0.45
N ALA A 28 9.13 -4.65 -0.42
CA ALA A 28 9.35 -3.79 -1.58
C ALA A 28 8.16 -3.76 -2.54
N SER A 29 7.57 -4.92 -2.86
CA SER A 29 6.38 -5.01 -3.71
C SER A 29 5.14 -4.38 -3.05
N MET A 30 4.99 -4.51 -1.73
CA MET A 30 3.90 -3.83 -0.99
C MET A 30 4.04 -2.31 -1.06
N VAL A 31 5.27 -1.80 -0.93
CA VAL A 31 5.55 -0.38 -1.00
C VAL A 31 5.30 0.16 -2.40
N GLU A 32 5.80 -0.54 -3.42
CA GLU A 32 5.62 -0.14 -4.82
C GLU A 32 4.14 -0.15 -5.24
N GLU A 33 3.40 -1.19 -4.84
CA GLU A 33 2.02 -1.38 -5.28
C GLU A 33 1.00 -0.50 -4.51
N PHE A 34 1.24 -0.23 -3.22
CA PHE A 34 0.24 0.47 -2.38
C PHE A 34 0.73 1.80 -1.80
N ILE A 35 1.95 1.88 -1.30
CA ILE A 35 2.43 3.08 -0.59
C ILE A 35 2.84 4.19 -1.56
N VAL A 36 3.59 3.86 -2.61
CA VAL A 36 4.04 4.83 -3.61
C VAL A 36 2.85 5.55 -4.29
N PRO A 37 1.78 4.86 -4.74
CA PRO A 37 0.61 5.53 -5.28
C PRO A 37 -0.09 6.46 -4.27
N VAL A 38 -0.23 6.05 -3.01
CA VAL A 38 -0.82 6.90 -1.94
C VAL A 38 0.01 8.16 -1.73
N MET A 39 1.34 8.03 -1.66
CA MET A 39 2.23 9.18 -1.53
C MET A 39 2.13 10.12 -2.73
N LYS A 40 2.08 9.60 -3.96
CA LYS A 40 1.86 10.41 -5.17
C LYS A 40 0.54 11.18 -5.12
N ILE A 41 -0.54 10.56 -4.66
CA ILE A 41 -1.81 11.25 -4.44
C ILE A 41 -1.66 12.35 -3.40
N GLY A 42 -1.00 12.07 -2.27
CA GLY A 42 -0.72 13.06 -1.23
C GLY A 42 0.06 14.28 -1.73
N LEU A 43 1.09 14.05 -2.56
CA LEU A 43 1.87 15.10 -3.20
C LEU A 43 0.99 15.95 -4.14
N LEU A 44 0.17 15.32 -4.98
CA LEU A 44 -0.76 16.03 -5.86
C LEU A 44 -1.83 16.81 -5.09
N CYS A 45 -2.27 16.33 -3.93
CA CYS A 45 -3.17 17.07 -3.05
C CYS A 45 -2.48 18.27 -2.36
N SER A 46 -1.17 18.16 -2.16
CA SER A 46 -0.35 19.16 -1.47
C SER A 46 0.32 20.15 -2.43
N ALA A 47 -0.08 20.19 -3.71
CA ALA A 47 0.44 21.14 -4.66
C ALA A 47 0.28 22.59 -4.15
N THR A 48 1.32 23.41 -4.39
CA THR A 48 1.39 24.79 -3.90
C THR A 48 0.22 25.62 -4.42
N SER A 49 -0.09 25.50 -5.72
CA SER A 49 -1.27 26.15 -6.29
C SER A 49 -2.53 25.30 -6.09
N PRO A 50 -3.65 25.88 -5.63
CA PRO A 50 -4.94 25.19 -5.60
C PRO A 50 -5.38 24.63 -6.95
N SER A 51 -5.05 25.32 -8.06
CA SER A 51 -5.44 24.89 -9.41
C SER A 51 -4.69 23.65 -9.91
N GLU A 52 -3.54 23.34 -9.31
CA GLU A 52 -2.71 22.18 -9.65
C GLU A 52 -3.09 20.96 -8.82
N ARG A 53 -3.92 21.13 -7.78
CA ARG A 53 -4.34 20.04 -6.92
C ARG A 53 -5.30 19.11 -7.65
N MET A 54 -5.16 17.82 -7.35
CA MET A 54 -6.09 16.82 -7.85
C MET A 54 -7.52 17.11 -7.35
N ILE A 55 -8.50 17.00 -8.24
CA ILE A 55 -9.92 17.14 -7.89
C ILE A 55 -10.29 16.08 -6.85
N MET A 56 -10.98 16.48 -5.78
CA MET A 56 -11.25 15.62 -4.63
C MET A 56 -12.01 14.33 -4.98
N SER A 57 -12.92 14.36 -5.94
CA SER A 57 -13.62 13.15 -6.41
C SER A 57 -12.64 12.11 -6.99
N LEU A 58 -11.61 12.57 -7.72
CA LEU A 58 -10.58 11.70 -8.27
C LEU A 58 -9.65 11.16 -7.18
N VAL A 59 -9.35 11.98 -6.15
CA VAL A 59 -8.58 11.55 -4.98
C VAL A 59 -9.29 10.39 -4.28
N VAL A 60 -10.58 10.57 -3.96
CA VAL A 60 -11.39 9.55 -3.26
C VAL A 60 -11.45 8.26 -4.08
N ASN A 61 -11.72 8.35 -5.39
CA ASN A 61 -11.79 7.18 -6.25
C ASN A 61 -10.47 6.41 -6.25
N LYS A 62 -9.33 7.09 -6.44
CA LYS A 62 -8.02 6.45 -6.44
C LYS A 62 -7.67 5.80 -5.10
N LEU A 63 -8.01 6.44 -3.98
CA LEU A 63 -7.76 5.87 -2.65
C LEU A 63 -8.64 4.63 -2.39
N ILE A 64 -9.89 4.64 -2.87
CA ILE A 64 -10.78 3.46 -2.80
C ILE A 64 -10.21 2.32 -3.63
N ASP A 65 -9.73 2.57 -4.85
CA ASP A 65 -9.15 1.54 -5.73
C ASP A 65 -7.92 0.88 -5.10
N ILE A 66 -7.02 1.69 -4.51
CA ILE A 66 -5.84 1.20 -3.78
C ILE A 66 -6.27 0.34 -2.59
N LYS A 67 -7.24 0.82 -1.78
CA LYS A 67 -7.78 0.07 -0.65
C LYS A 67 -8.37 -1.27 -1.08
N GLN A 68 -9.17 -1.30 -2.15
CA GLN A 68 -9.79 -2.53 -2.65
C GLN A 68 -8.74 -3.53 -3.11
N SER A 69 -7.70 -3.06 -3.81
CA SER A 69 -6.60 -3.89 -4.30
C SER A 69 -5.81 -4.51 -3.14
N PHE A 70 -5.50 -3.70 -2.12
CA PHE A 70 -4.84 -4.18 -0.89
C PHE A 70 -5.68 -5.22 -0.14
N LEU A 71 -6.99 -4.98 0.02
CA LEU A 71 -7.90 -5.91 0.69
C LEU A 71 -8.02 -7.24 -0.06
N LYS A 72 -8.00 -7.20 -1.40
CA LYS A 72 -8.02 -8.40 -2.24
C LYS A 72 -6.73 -9.22 -2.03
N LEU A 73 -5.57 -8.57 -2.07
CA LEU A 73 -4.29 -9.21 -1.82
C LEU A 73 -4.24 -9.91 -0.46
N ARG A 74 -4.68 -9.21 0.60
CA ARG A 74 -4.76 -9.76 1.96
C ARG A 74 -5.72 -10.96 2.05
N SER A 75 -6.88 -10.86 1.40
CA SER A 75 -7.88 -11.93 1.38
C SER A 75 -7.36 -13.17 0.64
N ASP A 76 -6.61 -12.97 -0.45
CA ASP A 76 -5.96 -14.05 -1.20
C ASP A 76 -4.90 -14.75 -0.36
N ASN A 77 -4.12 -13.99 0.42
CA ASN A 77 -3.14 -14.56 1.34
C ASN A 77 -3.82 -15.41 2.44
N LYS A 78 -4.92 -14.91 3.03
CA LYS A 78 -5.71 -15.66 4.04
C LYS A 78 -6.29 -16.96 3.47
N ARG A 79 -6.77 -16.95 2.23
CA ARG A 79 -7.27 -18.16 1.54
C ARG A 79 -6.17 -19.18 1.28
N ARG A 80 -4.95 -18.72 0.95
CA ARG A 80 -3.79 -19.60 0.76
C ARG A 80 -3.28 -20.21 2.05
N ILE A 81 -3.47 -19.57 3.21
CA ILE A 81 -3.07 -20.14 4.51
C ILE A 81 -4.00 -21.30 4.90
N ARG A 82 -5.31 -21.17 4.67
CA ARG A 82 -6.33 -22.17 5.04
C ARG A 82 -6.33 -23.48 4.22
N ARG A 83 -5.54 -23.56 3.14
CA ARG A 83 -5.50 -24.72 2.22
C ARG A 83 -4.33 -25.66 2.49
N HIS A 84 -3.49 -25.35 3.46
CA HIS A 84 -2.39 -26.16 3.98
C HIS A 84 -2.61 -26.39 5.47
#